data_AF-A0A3M6HZ30-F1
#
_entry.id   AF-A0A3M6HZ30-F1
#
_cell.length_a   1.000
_cell.length_b   1.000
_cell.length_c   1.000
_cell.angle_alpha   90.00
_cell.angle_beta   90.00
_cell.angle_gamma   90.00
#
_symmetry.space_group_name_H-M   'P 1'
#
loop_
_entity.id
_entity.type
_entity.pdbx_description
1 polymer ?
#
loop_
_entity_poly.entity_id
_entity_poly.type
_entity_poly.pdbx_seq_one_letter_code
_entity_poly.pdbx_strand_id
1 'polypeptide(L)' 'QPETLAEMAARFVPLSDALDGLNGALYSETGKLWLGEDLWRAVRKLPAAEHIKDPAGDAGLPPLYPK' A
#
# COMPACT_ATOMS: atom_id res chain seq x y z
N GLN A 1 -3.77 -4.75 -14.30
CA GLN A 1 -4.43 -4.51 -12.99
C GLN A 1 -3.32 -4.18 -12.00
N PRO A 2 -3.46 -3.17 -11.12
CA PRO A 2 -2.48 -2.97 -10.07
C PRO A 2 -2.47 -4.18 -9.13
N GLU A 3 -1.32 -4.47 -8.53
CA GLU A 3 -1.20 -5.49 -7.49
C GLU A 3 -2.15 -5.18 -6.33
N THR A 4 -2.82 -6.20 -5.82
CA THR A 4 -3.69 -6.10 -4.65
C THR A 4 -2.89 -6.19 -3.36
N LEU A 5 -3.45 -5.64 -2.28
CA LEU A 5 -2.84 -5.75 -0.95
C LEU A 5 -2.68 -7.22 -0.50
N ALA A 6 -3.59 -8.11 -0.90
CA ALA A 6 -3.51 -9.52 -0.61
C ALA A 6 -2.32 -10.20 -1.32
N GLU A 7 -2.09 -9.86 -2.58
CA GLU A 7 -0.93 -10.34 -3.35
C GLU A 7 0.39 -9.82 -2.74
N MET A 8 0.43 -8.56 -2.28
CA MET A 8 1.58 -8.01 -1.55
C MET A 8 1.82 -8.75 -0.23
N ALA A 9 0.77 -9.00 0.55
CA ALA A 9 0.87 -9.69 1.83
C ALA A 9 1.36 -11.13 1.67
N ALA A 10 0.94 -11.82 0.60
CA ALA A 10 1.39 -13.18 0.28
C ALA A 10 2.90 -13.30 0.05
N ARG A 11 3.57 -12.21 -0.38
CA ARG A 11 5.02 -12.16 -0.59
C ARG A 11 5.81 -11.43 0.50
N PHE A 12 5.15 -10.69 1.39
CA PHE A 12 5.77 -9.95 2.49
C PHE A 12 5.21 -10.38 3.84
N VAL A 13 5.88 -11.34 4.46
CA VAL A 13 5.50 -11.90 5.78
C VAL A 13 5.25 -10.81 6.83
N PRO A 14 6.10 -9.77 7.01
CA PRO A 14 5.83 -8.73 8.01
C PRO A 14 4.56 -7.91 7.74
N LEU A 15 4.17 -7.78 6.46
CA LEU A 15 2.93 -7.12 6.08
C LEU A 15 1.74 -8.03 6.38
N SER A 16 1.84 -9.32 6.06
CA SER A 16 0.82 -10.32 6.39
C SER A 16 0.53 -10.34 7.89
N ASP A 17 1.57 -10.46 8.72
CA ASP A 17 1.43 -10.52 10.18
C ASP A 17 0.75 -9.25 10.75
N ALA A 18 1.10 -8.08 10.21
CA ALA A 18 0.51 -6.81 10.64
C ALA A 18 -0.97 -6.68 10.22
N LEU A 19 -1.33 -7.17 9.03
CA LEU A 19 -2.71 -7.21 8.55
C LEU A 19 -3.55 -8.24 9.32
N ASP A 20 -2.98 -9.38 9.70
CA ASP A 20 -3.62 -10.36 10.57
C ASP A 20 -3.87 -9.77 11.96
N GLY A 21 -2.91 -9.01 12.50
CA GLY A 21 -3.09 -8.26 13.75
C GLY A 21 -4.22 -7.21 13.68
N LEU A 22 -4.34 -6.50 12.56
CA LEU A 22 -5.44 -5.56 12.31
C LEU A 22 -6.78 -6.27 12.19
N ASN A 23 -6.86 -7.33 11.38
CA ASN A 23 -8.08 -8.13 11.21
C ASN A 23 -8.53 -8.72 12.55
N GLY A 24 -7.58 -9.23 13.33
CA GLY A 24 -7.81 -9.65 14.70
C GLY A 24 -8.42 -8.54 15.54
N ALA A 25 -7.88 -7.32 15.51
CA ALA A 25 -8.41 -6.21 16.31
C ALA A 25 -9.80 -5.71 15.86
N LEU A 26 -10.09 -5.75 14.57
CA LEU A 26 -11.37 -5.31 14.00
C LEU A 26 -12.51 -6.30 14.28
N TYR A 27 -12.21 -7.60 14.25
CA TYR A 27 -13.22 -8.65 14.30
C TYR A 27 -13.20 -9.48 15.60
N SER A 28 -12.26 -9.23 16.50
CA SER A 28 -12.20 -9.90 17.80
C SER A 28 -13.23 -9.33 18.79
N GLU A 29 -13.89 -10.23 19.52
CA GLU A 29 -14.70 -9.88 20.71
C GLU A 29 -13.82 -9.46 21.90
N THR A 30 -12.57 -9.92 21.94
CA THR A 30 -11.58 -9.47 22.92
C THR A 30 -11.02 -8.15 22.44
N GLY A 31 -11.29 -7.05 23.17
CA GLY A 31 -10.91 -5.68 22.81
C GLY A 31 -9.40 -5.44 22.81
N LYS A 32 -8.67 -6.13 21.92
CA LYS A 32 -7.24 -6.03 21.77
C LYS A 32 -6.93 -4.63 21.25
N LEU A 33 -6.24 -3.84 22.07
CA LEU A 33 -5.83 -2.50 21.68
C LEU A 33 -4.82 -2.60 20.54
N TRP A 34 -5.23 -2.15 19.36
CA TRP A 34 -4.38 -2.07 18.19
C TRP A 34 -3.96 -0.62 17.97
N LEU A 35 -2.64 -0.37 18.00
CA LEU A 35 -2.07 0.97 17.89
C LEU A 35 -1.44 1.25 16.52
N GLY A 36 -1.42 0.25 15.64
CA GLY A 36 -0.91 0.37 14.27
C GLY A 36 0.60 0.45 14.12
N GLU A 37 1.38 0.32 15.21
CA GLU A 37 2.84 0.40 15.15
C GLU A 37 3.45 -0.68 14.24
N ASP A 38 2.97 -1.92 14.35
CA ASP A 38 3.46 -3.04 13.53
C ASP A 38 3.13 -2.85 12.05
N LEU A 39 1.92 -2.35 11.74
CA LEU A 39 1.53 -2.03 10.37
C LEU A 39 2.36 -0.89 9.81
N TRP A 40 2.58 0.18 10.58
CA TRP A 40 3.44 1.28 10.16
C TRP A 40 4.88 0.82 9.87
N ARG A 41 5.44 -0.03 10.74
CA ARG A 41 6.77 -0.61 10.55
C ARG A 41 6.82 -1.51 9.31
N ALA A 42 5.78 -2.32 9.08
CA ALA A 42 5.70 -3.20 7.91
C ALA A 42 5.64 -2.41 6.60
N VAL A 43 4.77 -1.38 6.53
CA VAL A 43 4.64 -0.53 5.33
C VAL A 43 5.96 0.18 5.01
N ARG A 44 6.70 0.67 6.00
CA ARG A 44 8.00 1.31 5.79
C ARG A 44 9.11 0.36 5.32
N LYS A 45 8.93 -0.95 5.48
CA LYS A 45 9.88 -1.98 5.02
C LYS A 45 9.56 -2.49 3.62
N LEU A 46 8.42 -2.11 3.05
CA LEU A 46 8.10 -2.48 1.68
C LEU A 46 9.15 -1.89 0.73
N PRO A 47 9.56 -2.63 -0.31
CA PRO A 47 10.41 -2.05 -1.34
C PRO A 47 9.67 -0.87 -1.96
N ALA A 48 10.44 0.12 -2.43
CA ALA A 48 9.87 1.19 -3.24
C ALA A 48 9.04 0.54 -4.37
N ALA A 49 7.81 1.00 -4.55
CA ALA A 49 7.01 0.54 -5.68
C ALA A 49 7.84 0.80 -6.94
N GLU A 50 8.20 -0.27 -7.67
CA GLU A 50 8.74 -0.10 -9.00
C GLU A 50 7.73 0.77 -9.73
N HIS A 51 8.19 1.94 -10.19
CA HIS A 51 7.37 2.97 -10.78
C HIS A 51 6.31 2.31 -11.66
N ILE A 52 5.04 2.41 -11.24
CA ILE A 52 3.93 2.34 -12.18
C ILE A 52 4.27 3.46 -13.14
N LYS A 53 4.82 3.12 -14.32
CA LYS A 53 4.99 4.09 -15.39
C LYS A 53 3.60 4.66 -15.61
N ASP A 54 3.43 5.91 -15.23
CA ASP A 54 2.25 6.66 -15.59
C ASP A 54 2.11 6.48 -17.12
N PRO A 55 0.95 5.99 -17.63
CA PRO A 55 0.72 5.95 -19.07
C PRO A 55 0.77 7.37 -19.68
N ALA A 56 0.72 8.41 -18.84
CA ALA A 56 1.02 9.79 -19.18
C ALA A 56 2.54 10.01 -19.32
N GLY A 57 3.17 9.26 -20.24
CA GLY A 57 4.43 9.67 -20.80
C GLY A 57 4.27 11.06 -21.42
N ASP A 58 4.99 12.04 -20.87
CA ASP A 58 5.70 13.07 -21.64
C ASP A 58 4.90 13.86 -22.70
N ALA A 59 3.59 13.99 -22.56
CA ALA A 59 2.78 14.89 -23.38
C ALA A 59 2.68 16.23 -22.63
N GLY A 60 3.74 17.04 -22.74
CA GLY A 60 3.73 18.43 -22.30
C GLY A 60 2.45 19.13 -22.77
N LEU A 61 1.83 19.90 -21.88
CA LEU A 61 0.59 20.62 -22.16
C LEU A 61 0.71 21.40 -23.48
N PRO A 62 -0.25 21.29 -24.40
CA PRO A 62 -0.23 22.08 -25.62
C PRO A 62 -0.25 23.58 -25.28
N PRO A 63 0.41 24.43 -26.09
CA PRO A 63 0.52 25.86 -25.80
C PRO A 63 -0.88 26.50 -25.71
N LEU A 64 -1.10 27.31 -24.67
CA LEU A 64 -2.40 27.87 -24.33
C LEU A 64 -2.90 28.98 -25.28
N TYR A 65 -2.08 29.42 -26.25
CA TYR A 65 -2.44 30.48 -27.18
C TYR A 65 -1.95 30.21 -28.60
N PRO A 66 -2.80 30.43 -29.63
CA PRO A 66 -2.39 30.42 -31.03
C PRO A 66 -1.60 31.68 -31.40
N LYS A 67 -0.69 31.56 -32.39
CA LYS A 67 0.07 32.67 -32.98
C LYS A 67 -0.80 33.56 -33.86
#